data_AF-A0A9E2RGZ2-F1
#
_entry.id   AF-A0A9E2RGZ2-F1
#
_cell.length_a   1.000
_cell.length_b   1.000
_cell.length_c   1.000
_cell.angle_alpha   90.00
_cell.angle_beta   90.00
_cell.angle_gamma   90.00
#
_symmetry.space_group_name_H-M   'P 1'
#
loop_
_entity.id
_entity.type
_entity.pdbx_description
1 polymer ?
#
loop_
_entity_poly.entity_id
_entity_poly.type
_entity_poly.pdbx_seq_one_letter_code
_entity_poly.pdbx_strand_id
1 'polypeptide(L)'
;MHLITETLLVGNINDAREPPAKIGALLLVAAEYTLEPPSWLRYSRIPFAEFAEAEPVSLDQAVSWVEQHLSDHRVMVCCRAGMGRSVSVVMAYLCCVQGMTY
;
A
#
# COMPACT_ATOMS: atom_id res chain seq x y z
N MET A 1 11.05 -1.69 -4.74
CA MET A 1 9.77 -1.26 -5.32
C MET A 1 9.49 -1.95 -6.67
N HIS A 2 8.25 -2.39 -6.89
CA HIS A 2 7.74 -2.97 -8.14
C HIS A 2 6.53 -2.17 -8.65
N LEU A 3 6.51 -1.90 -9.95
CA LEU A 3 5.37 -1.28 -10.64
C LEU A 3 4.37 -2.37 -10.99
N ILE A 4 3.13 -2.24 -10.51
CA ILE A 4 2.06 -3.22 -10.76
C ILE A 4 1.14 -2.71 -11.87
N THR A 5 0.78 -1.43 -11.81
CA THR A 5 0.12 -0.69 -12.90
C THR A 5 0.85 0.65 -13.09
N GLU A 6 0.45 1.47 -14.05
CA GLU A 6 1.06 2.80 -14.25
C GLU A 6 1.01 3.71 -13.01
N THR A 7 0.04 3.48 -12.12
CA THR A 7 -0.22 4.30 -10.92
C THR A 7 -0.13 3.55 -9.60
N LEU A 8 -0.05 2.21 -9.59
CA LEU A 8 0.00 1.40 -8.38
C LEU A 8 1.32 0.63 -8.25
N LEU A 9 1.95 0.75 -7.09
CA LEU A 9 3.26 0.17 -6.79
C LEU A 9 3.26 -0.59 -5.47
N VAL A 10 4.11 -1.60 -5.40
CA VAL A 10 4.46 -2.29 -4.15
C VAL A 10 5.87 -1.90 -3.74
N GLY A 11 6.04 -1.48 -2.49
CA GLY A 11 7.35 -1.14 -1.91
C GLY A 11 7.66 -1.90 -0.62
N ASN A 12 8.91 -1.77 -0.18
CA ASN A 12 9.39 -2.26 1.11
C ASN A 12 9.59 -1.10 2.10
N ILE A 13 10.10 -1.40 3.29
CA ILE A 13 10.29 -0.37 4.34
C ILE A 13 11.35 0.68 3.97
N ASN A 14 12.35 0.32 3.18
CA ASN A 14 13.37 1.27 2.72
C ASN A 14 12.78 2.23 1.69
N ASP A 15 11.98 1.70 0.74
CA ASP A 15 11.22 2.52 -0.21
C ASP A 15 10.29 3.50 0.53
N ALA A 16 9.72 3.10 1.68
CA ALA A 16 8.82 3.95 2.45
C ALA A 16 9.51 5.02 3.30
N ARG A 17 10.76 4.77 3.74
CA ARG A 17 11.57 5.75 4.48
C ARG A 17 12.06 6.87 3.58
N GLU A 18 12.38 6.54 2.33
CA GLU A 18 12.87 7.49 1.32
C GLU A 18 12.00 7.38 0.06
N PRO A 19 10.73 7.83 0.13
CA PRO A 19 9.79 7.69 -0.97
C PRO A 19 10.25 8.50 -2.18
N PRO A 20 10.29 7.89 -3.39
CA PRO A 20 10.62 8.64 -4.60
C PRO A 20 9.63 9.78 -4.82
N ALA A 21 10.12 10.96 -5.26
CA ALA A 21 9.28 12.16 -5.45
C ALA A 21 8.09 11.98 -6.43
N LYS A 22 8.12 10.93 -7.26
CA LYS A 22 7.01 10.56 -8.16
C LYS A 22 5.85 9.85 -7.46
N ILE A 23 6.02 9.40 -6.22
CA ILE A 23 4.98 8.77 -5.41
C ILE A 23 4.22 9.89 -4.70
N GLY A 24 2.94 10.07 -4.98
CA GLY A 24 2.11 11.09 -4.34
C GLY A 24 1.43 10.61 -3.06
N ALA A 25 1.29 9.28 -2.92
CA ALA A 25 0.58 8.65 -1.82
C ALA A 25 1.25 7.34 -1.39
N LEU A 26 1.37 7.12 -0.08
CA LEU A 26 1.95 5.93 0.52
C LEU A 26 1.04 5.33 1.58
N LEU A 27 0.74 4.04 1.44
CA LEU A 27 0.06 3.26 2.46
C LEU A 27 1.07 2.32 3.15
N LEU A 28 1.37 2.56 4.43
CA LEU A 28 2.19 1.64 5.21
C LEU A 28 1.29 0.61 5.91
N VAL A 29 1.53 -0.66 5.63
CA VAL A 29 0.67 -1.74 6.13
C VAL A 29 1.36 -2.69 7.11
N ALA A 30 2.64 -2.45 7.42
CA ALA A 30 3.38 -3.25 8.38
C ALA A 30 3.13 -2.74 9.82
N ALA A 31 2.54 -3.59 10.67
CA ALA A 31 2.21 -3.22 12.05
C ALA A 31 3.44 -2.87 12.90
N GLU A 32 4.57 -3.50 12.64
CA GLU A 32 5.82 -3.34 13.38
C GLU A 32 6.59 -2.04 13.04
N TYR A 33 6.12 -1.26 12.06
CA TYR A 33 6.75 0.00 11.67
C TYR A 33 5.80 1.19 11.82
N THR A 34 6.39 2.32 12.17
CA THR A 34 5.80 3.67 12.08
C THR A 34 6.83 4.55 11.39
N LEU A 35 6.36 5.48 10.56
CA LEU A 35 7.22 6.40 9.81
C LEU A 35 6.70 7.82 10.00
N GLU A 36 7.61 8.78 9.95
CA GLU A 36 7.29 10.18 9.74
C GLU A 36 7.43 10.48 8.25
N PRO A 37 6.32 10.55 7.49
CA PRO A 37 6.40 10.82 6.07
C PRO A 37 6.82 12.27 5.81
N PRO A 38 7.46 12.56 4.67
CA PRO A 38 7.65 13.93 4.23
C PRO A 38 6.30 14.67 4.11
N SER A 39 6.27 15.97 4.40
CA SER A 39 5.03 16.77 4.44
C SER A 39 4.26 16.85 3.12
N TRP A 40 4.93 16.60 1.99
CA TRP A 40 4.34 16.58 0.65
C TRP A 40 3.63 15.25 0.32
N LEU A 41 3.88 14.19 1.08
CA LEU A 41 3.39 12.84 0.79
C LEU A 41 2.06 12.59 1.48
N ARG A 42 1.03 12.17 0.73
CA ARG A 42 -0.18 11.62 1.35
C ARG A 42 0.15 10.29 1.99
N TYR A 43 -0.10 10.17 3.28
CA TYR A 43 0.32 9.02 4.06
C TYR A 43 -0.81 8.50 4.93
N SER A 44 -0.93 7.18 4.99
CA SER A 44 -1.75 6.50 5.98
C SER A 44 -1.08 5.21 6.44
N ARG A 45 -1.53 4.72 7.60
CA ARG A 45 -1.07 3.46 8.18
C ARG A 45 -2.27 2.59 8.56
N ILE A 46 -2.35 1.41 7.96
CA ILE A 46 -3.38 0.40 8.24
C ILE A 46 -2.65 -0.90 8.58
N PRO A 47 -2.42 -1.19 9.87
CA PRO A 47 -1.46 -2.21 10.28
C PRO A 47 -2.00 -3.64 10.14
N PHE A 48 -1.25 -4.50 9.44
CA PHE A 48 -1.41 -5.95 9.47
C PHE A 48 -0.23 -6.61 10.19
N ALA A 49 -0.52 -7.58 11.05
CA ALA A 49 0.49 -8.38 11.73
C ALA A 49 1.28 -9.25 10.72
N GLU A 50 2.57 -9.44 10.98
CA GLU A 50 3.37 -10.37 10.17
C GLU A 50 2.95 -11.81 10.50
N PHE A 51 2.84 -12.68 9.47
CA PHE A 51 2.47 -14.09 9.59
C PHE A 51 1.05 -14.37 10.13
N ALA A 52 0.15 -13.38 10.08
CA ALA A 52 -1.25 -13.54 10.41
C ALA A 52 -2.14 -13.23 9.20
N GLU A 53 -3.36 -13.76 9.22
CA GLU A 53 -4.39 -13.36 8.26
C GLU A 53 -4.81 -11.91 8.50
N ALA A 54 -5.10 -11.21 7.41
CA ALA A 54 -5.62 -9.86 7.49
C ALA A 54 -7.09 -9.89 7.90
N GLU A 55 -7.45 -9.12 8.93
CA GLU A 55 -8.85 -8.89 9.28
C GLU A 55 -9.59 -8.29 8.06
N PRO A 56 -10.75 -8.85 7.64
CA PRO A 56 -11.45 -8.41 6.43
C PRO A 56 -11.75 -6.91 6.42
N VAL A 57 -12.13 -6.34 7.57
CA VAL A 57 -12.42 -4.91 7.72
C VAL A 57 -11.17 -4.06 7.48
N SER A 58 -10.01 -4.49 7.98
CA SER A 58 -8.75 -3.78 7.77
C SER A 58 -8.28 -3.87 6.32
N LEU A 59 -8.52 -5.01 5.67
CA LEU A 59 -8.21 -5.18 4.25
C LEU A 59 -9.10 -4.28 3.39
N ASP A 60 -10.40 -4.24 3.66
CA ASP A 60 -11.36 -3.36 2.98
C ASP A 60 -11.01 -1.87 3.15
N GLN A 61 -10.62 -1.46 4.37
CA GLN A 61 -10.11 -0.11 4.62
C GLN A 61 -8.85 0.20 3.80
N ALA A 62 -7.92 -0.76 3.69
CA ALA A 62 -6.70 -0.58 2.90
C ALA A 62 -7.00 -0.46 1.40
N VAL A 63 -7.90 -1.30 0.88
CA VAL A 63 -8.35 -1.25 -0.52
C VAL A 63 -9.06 0.06 -0.82
N SER A 64 -10.00 0.47 0.03
CA SER A 64 -10.73 1.74 -0.08
C SER A 64 -9.78 2.93 -0.08
N TRP A 65 -8.76 2.92 0.78
CA TRP A 65 -7.77 3.99 0.82
C TRP A 65 -6.96 4.04 -0.49
N VAL A 66 -6.55 2.90 -1.04
CA VAL A 66 -5.83 2.83 -2.31
C VAL A 66 -6.69 3.39 -3.45
N GLU A 67 -7.94 2.94 -3.57
CA GLU A 67 -8.87 3.40 -4.60
C GLU A 67 -9.05 4.93 -4.57
N GLN A 68 -9.28 5.49 -3.39
CA GLN A 68 -9.51 6.94 -3.19
C GLN A 68 -8.33 7.82 -3.63
N HIS A 69 -7.11 7.28 -3.67
CA HIS A 69 -5.90 8.07 -3.96
C HIS A 69 -5.32 7.80 -5.35
N LEU A 70 -5.77 6.74 -6.04
CA LEU A 70 -5.27 6.39 -7.38
C LEU A 70 -5.69 7.37 -8.49
N SER A 71 -6.74 8.17 -8.28
CA SER A 71 -7.19 9.20 -9.23
C SER A 71 -6.15 10.30 -9.44
N ASP A 72 -5.45 10.69 -8.38
CA ASP A 72 -4.61 11.90 -8.34
C ASP A 72 -3.13 11.59 -8.07
N HIS A 73 -2.81 10.36 -7.67
CA HIS A 73 -1.47 10.00 -7.22
C HIS A 73 -1.00 8.66 -7.77
N ARG A 74 0.32 8.57 -7.96
CA ARG A 74 0.98 7.26 -7.93
C ARG A 74 1.02 6.78 -6.49
N VAL A 75 0.32 5.69 -6.23
CA VAL A 75 0.16 5.09 -4.91
C VAL A 75 1.20 3.98 -4.72
N MET A 76 1.91 4.01 -3.60
CA MET A 76 2.79 2.93 -3.18
C MET A 76 2.26 2.26 -1.91
N VAL A 77 2.01 0.96 -1.95
CA VAL A 77 1.65 0.16 -0.78
C VAL A 77 2.90 -0.54 -0.26
N CYS A 78 3.26 -0.28 0.99
CA CYS A 78 4.49 -0.79 1.60
C CYS A 78 4.21 -1.68 2.81
N CYS A 79 4.91 -2.81 2.87
CA CYS A 79 5.08 -3.55 4.12
C CYS A 79 6.58 -3.62 4.47
N ARG A 80 7.03 -4.60 5.27
CA ARG A 80 8.46 -4.76 5.58
C ARG A 80 9.29 -5.05 4.33
N ALA A 81 8.92 -6.08 3.59
CA ALA A 81 9.71 -6.63 2.49
C ALA A 81 9.13 -6.36 1.10
N GLY A 82 7.87 -5.90 1.00
CA GLY A 82 7.20 -5.69 -0.28
C GLY A 82 6.76 -6.97 -0.99
N MET A 83 6.52 -8.06 -0.25
CA MET A 83 6.23 -9.39 -0.84
C MET A 83 4.96 -10.08 -0.32
N GLY A 84 4.48 -9.73 0.88
CA GLY A 84 3.34 -10.39 1.53
C GLY A 84 2.15 -9.44 1.68
N ARG A 85 2.01 -8.86 2.88
CA ARG A 85 0.91 -7.96 3.26
C ARG A 85 0.60 -6.87 2.23
N SER A 86 1.62 -6.16 1.72
CA SER A 86 1.42 -5.12 0.71
C SER A 86 0.91 -5.68 -0.62
N VAL A 87 1.37 -6.87 -1.02
CA VAL A 87 0.90 -7.56 -2.23
C VAL A 87 -0.54 -8.01 -2.02
N SER A 88 -0.90 -8.54 -0.84
CA SER A 88 -2.29 -8.92 -0.54
C SER A 88 -3.27 -7.76 -0.68
N VAL A 89 -2.90 -6.56 -0.20
CA VAL A 89 -3.72 -5.34 -0.37
C VAL A 89 -3.86 -4.97 -1.84
N VAL A 90 -2.76 -4.98 -2.60
CA VAL A 90 -2.79 -4.66 -4.02
C VAL A 90 -3.61 -5.69 -4.82
N MET A 91 -3.45 -6.98 -4.53
CA MET A 91 -4.25 -8.04 -5.15
C MET A 91 -5.73 -7.87 -4.83
N ALA A 92 -6.08 -7.59 -3.57
CA ALA A 92 -7.46 -7.33 -3.18
C ALA A 92 -8.04 -6.12 -3.94
N TYR A 93 -7.29 -5.04 -4.11
CA TYR A 93 -7.73 -3.92 -4.94
C TYR A 93 -7.96 -4.32 -6.41
N LEU A 94 -7.01 -5.03 -7.02
CA LEU A 94 -7.14 -5.45 -8.42
C LEU A 94 -8.34 -6.40 -8.63
N CYS A 95 -8.58 -7.33 -7.71
CA CYS A 95 -9.69 -8.26 -7.82
C CYS A 95 -11.04 -7.63 -7.46
N CYS A 96 -11.13 -6.97 -6.31
CA CYS A 96 -12.39 -6.50 -5.76
C CYS A 96 -12.87 -5.17 -6.37
N VAL A 97 -11.94 -4.31 -6.81
CA VAL A 97 -12.27 -2.98 -7.37
C VAL A 97 -12.12 -2.97 -8.89
N GLN A 98 -11.00 -3.50 -9.41
CA GLN A 98 -10.76 -3.50 -10.87
C GLN A 98 -11.38 -4.70 -11.59
N GLY A 99 -11.97 -5.66 -10.87
CA GLY A 99 -12.64 -6.83 -11.45
C GLY A 99 -11.68 -7.82 -12.13
N MET A 100 -10.40 -7.79 -11.79
CA MET A 100 -9.42 -8.74 -12.32
C MET A 100 -9.59 -10.12 -11.69
N THR A 101 -9.34 -11.18 -12.45
CA THR A 101 -9.35 -12.55 -11.94
C THR A 101 -8.10 -12.82 -11.09
N TYR A 102 -8.28 -13.56 -9.99
CA TYR A 102 -7.20 -13.99 -9.08
C TYR A 102 -6.33 -15.09 -9.68
#